data_AF-A0A941N4R7-F1
#
_entry.id   AF-A0A941N4R7-F1
#
_cell.length_a   1.000
_cell.length_b   1.000
_cell.length_c   1.000
_cell.angle_alpha   90.00
_cell.angle_beta   90.00
_cell.angle_gamma   90.00
#
_symmetry.space_group_name_H-M   'P 1'
#
loop_
_entity.id
_entity.type
_entity.pdbx_description
1 polymer ?
#
loop_
_entity_poly.entity_id
_entity_poly.type
_entity_poly.pdbx_seq_one_letter_code
_entity_poly.pdbx_strand_id
1 'polypeptide(L)'
;RRLAWARHLMNGSHPLVGRVLVNRVWLNHFGRGIVETAGDFGYLGTRPSHPELLDWLADEFARQKWSLKQLHRTIMNSAVYRQSSTSGLVENSAAVAAARQVDTENALYWHFPLRRLEAEVLRDRMLAASGRLDLTQFGPAIPVEEDFAGQVVVKEDKPRRSVYLQVRRTKPMSFLATFDAPVMTVNCDRRTSSTGAMQSLMLMNNEQVLKEAGVFAQRVHNQTPADYLSDLTAPYTAKFPRHSAAWQFGYAAYDEAAKKLDRFTPLPHFTGSAWQGGAALPDPAIGWVILHAAGGHAGNDQQHAAVRRWVAPRAGIVSISGKLKHPSENGDGVRGRIVSSRSGLQGEWSVKTRETDTAVARIEVAAGDAVDFAVDCNGDVTSDSFEWVVDVKLADASGTLLDQWNSAAEFHGPSGTTLPQQIAYAWQIAYERPITAGELDAACEFVLRQMDYLRTSADKADPEMTALTSLCQQLFSSNEFLHVD
;
A
#
# COMPACT_ATOMS: atom_id res chain seq x y z
N ARG A 1 -18.35 1.14 53.46
CA ARG A 1 -19.52 0.54 52.76
C ARG A 1 -19.17 0.05 51.35
N ARG A 2 -18.76 0.90 50.40
CA ARG A 2 -18.38 0.47 49.02
C ARG A 2 -17.29 -0.61 48.96
N LEU A 3 -16.20 -0.45 49.72
CA LEU A 3 -15.12 -1.44 49.77
C LEU A 3 -15.57 -2.79 50.36
N ALA A 4 -16.40 -2.78 51.41
CA ALA A 4 -16.91 -4.01 52.02
C ALA A 4 -17.82 -4.78 51.05
N TRP A 5 -18.67 -4.06 50.31
CA TRP A 5 -19.49 -4.64 49.25
C TRP A 5 -18.65 -5.23 48.11
N ALA A 6 -17.64 -4.50 47.63
CA ALA A 6 -16.72 -5.01 46.60
C ALA A 6 -15.97 -6.27 47.07
N ARG A 7 -15.50 -6.30 48.32
CA ARG A 7 -14.86 -7.49 48.91
C ARG A 7 -15.81 -8.68 49.00
N HIS A 8 -17.08 -8.45 49.34
CA HIS A 8 -18.09 -9.51 49.36
C HIS A 8 -18.37 -10.06 47.95
N LEU A 9 -18.52 -9.19 46.94
CA LEU A 9 -18.74 -9.62 45.55
C LEU A 9 -17.56 -10.40 44.96
N MET A 10 -16.33 -10.02 45.32
CA MET A 10 -15.10 -10.57 44.75
C MET A 10 -14.46 -11.68 45.63
N ASN A 11 -15.17 -12.20 46.62
CA ASN A 11 -14.64 -13.24 47.52
C ASN A 11 -14.62 -14.66 46.89
N GLY A 12 -15.13 -14.81 45.67
CA GLY A 12 -15.21 -16.07 44.94
C GLY A 12 -16.45 -16.92 45.25
N SER A 13 -17.22 -16.58 46.29
CA SER A 13 -18.45 -17.31 46.65
C SER A 13 -19.72 -16.72 46.03
N HIS A 14 -19.63 -15.52 45.44
CA HIS A 14 -20.79 -14.88 44.84
C HIS A 14 -21.18 -15.56 43.51
N PRO A 15 -22.42 -16.06 43.35
CA PRO A 15 -22.78 -16.98 42.26
C PRO A 15 -22.80 -16.35 40.86
N LEU A 16 -22.87 -15.01 40.75
CA LEU A 16 -23.00 -14.33 39.46
C LEU A 16 -21.77 -13.56 39.00
N VAL A 17 -20.89 -13.12 39.92
CA VAL A 17 -19.83 -12.14 39.57
C VAL A 17 -18.83 -12.76 38.60
N GLY A 18 -18.33 -13.96 38.92
CA GLY A 18 -17.45 -14.71 38.02
C GLY A 18 -18.13 -15.04 36.69
N ARG A 19 -19.36 -15.57 36.74
CA ARG A 19 -20.12 -15.96 35.55
C ARG A 19 -20.35 -14.80 34.59
N VAL A 20 -20.78 -13.63 35.10
CA VAL A 20 -21.04 -12.44 34.26
C VAL A 20 -19.75 -11.92 33.64
N LEU A 21 -18.66 -11.84 34.41
CA LEU A 21 -17.37 -11.34 33.90
C LEU A 21 -16.77 -12.29 32.86
N VAL A 22 -16.76 -13.59 33.13
CA VAL A 22 -16.31 -14.61 32.19
C VAL A 22 -17.14 -14.58 30.92
N ASN A 23 -18.46 -14.52 31.03
CA ASN A 23 -19.35 -14.48 29.87
C ASN A 23 -19.12 -13.23 29.00
N ARG A 24 -18.81 -12.08 29.61
CA ARG A 24 -18.43 -10.87 28.86
C ARG A 24 -17.10 -11.05 28.14
N VAL A 25 -16.09 -11.64 28.77
CA VAL A 25 -14.81 -11.93 28.10
C VAL A 25 -15.00 -12.92 26.95
N TRP A 26 -15.81 -13.96 27.17
CA TRP A 26 -16.18 -14.94 26.15
C TRP A 26 -16.90 -14.27 24.97
N LEU A 27 -17.92 -13.45 25.24
CA LEU A 27 -18.64 -12.67 24.23
C LEU A 27 -17.70 -11.83 23.35
N ASN A 28 -16.66 -11.20 23.91
CA ASN A 28 -15.73 -10.38 23.13
C ASN A 28 -14.82 -11.22 22.22
N HIS A 29 -14.48 -12.44 22.63
CA HIS A 29 -13.69 -13.37 21.82
C HIS A 29 -14.51 -14.01 20.70
N PHE A 30 -15.75 -14.39 20.98
CA PHE A 30 -16.56 -15.21 20.08
C PHE A 30 -17.77 -14.48 19.47
N GLY A 31 -18.02 -13.21 19.79
CA GLY A 31 -19.19 -12.45 19.33
C GLY A 31 -20.53 -12.90 19.93
N ARG A 32 -20.59 -14.09 20.53
CA ARG A 32 -21.71 -14.63 21.31
C ARG A 32 -21.22 -15.07 22.69
N GLY A 33 -22.02 -14.81 23.73
CA GLY A 33 -21.76 -15.30 25.09
C GLY A 33 -22.25 -16.73 25.29
N ILE A 34 -21.74 -17.42 26.30
CA ILE A 34 -22.33 -18.69 26.77
C ILE A 34 -23.76 -18.46 27.25
N VAL A 35 -23.99 -17.33 27.93
CA VAL A 35 -25.31 -16.73 28.13
C VAL A 35 -25.41 -15.57 27.15
N GLU A 36 -26.38 -15.65 26.23
CA GLU A 36 -26.51 -14.64 25.17
C GLU A 36 -26.92 -13.26 25.72
N THR A 37 -27.76 -13.23 26.74
CA THR A 37 -28.19 -12.00 27.42
C THR A 37 -27.12 -11.51 28.40
N ALA A 38 -26.06 -10.89 27.89
CA ALA A 38 -24.93 -10.42 28.70
C ALA A 38 -25.30 -9.43 29.82
N GLY A 39 -26.45 -8.75 29.71
CA GLY A 39 -27.00 -7.85 30.73
C GLY A 39 -27.97 -8.50 31.73
N ASP A 40 -28.44 -9.73 31.48
CA ASP A 40 -29.45 -10.39 32.32
C ASP A 40 -29.17 -11.88 32.48
N PHE A 41 -28.79 -12.28 33.70
CA PHE A 41 -28.58 -13.67 34.13
C PHE A 41 -29.74 -14.18 35.00
N GLY A 42 -30.81 -13.41 35.10
CA GLY A 42 -32.02 -13.73 35.83
C GLY A 42 -33.02 -14.52 34.99
N TYR A 43 -34.28 -14.53 35.46
CA TYR A 43 -35.35 -15.33 34.85
C TYR A 43 -35.73 -14.89 33.43
N LEU A 44 -35.54 -13.61 33.11
CA LEU A 44 -35.81 -13.06 31.77
C LEU A 44 -34.62 -13.22 30.81
N GLY A 45 -33.47 -13.66 31.32
CA GLY A 45 -32.28 -13.97 30.54
C GLY A 45 -32.34 -15.35 29.87
N THR A 46 -31.43 -15.58 28.94
CA THR A 46 -31.26 -16.90 28.32
C THR A 46 -30.50 -17.85 29.23
N ARG A 47 -30.77 -19.15 29.10
CA ARG A 47 -29.99 -20.17 29.81
C ARG A 47 -28.60 -20.31 29.17
N PRO A 48 -27.56 -20.66 29.95
CA PRO A 48 -26.24 -20.91 29.40
C PRO A 48 -26.26 -22.11 28.46
N SER A 49 -25.62 -21.99 27.29
CA SER A 49 -25.45 -23.13 26.37
C SER A 49 -24.54 -24.22 26.97
N HIS A 50 -23.55 -23.81 27.76
CA HIS A 50 -22.58 -24.69 28.43
C HIS A 50 -22.47 -24.34 29.93
N PRO A 51 -23.42 -24.77 30.77
CA PRO A 51 -23.46 -24.39 32.19
C PRO A 51 -22.21 -24.86 32.95
N GLU A 52 -21.75 -26.08 32.73
CA GLU A 52 -20.57 -26.63 33.42
C GLU A 52 -19.29 -25.88 33.06
N LEU A 53 -19.14 -25.49 31.79
CA LEU A 53 -18.00 -24.69 31.33
C LEU A 53 -18.01 -23.30 31.95
N LEU A 54 -19.17 -22.64 31.99
CA LEU A 54 -19.33 -21.32 32.58
C LEU A 54 -19.00 -21.34 34.07
N ASP A 55 -19.45 -22.38 34.78
CA ASP A 55 -19.20 -22.57 36.20
C ASP A 55 -17.72 -22.83 36.47
N TRP A 56 -17.09 -23.70 35.67
CA TRP A 56 -15.67 -23.98 35.76
C TRP A 56 -14.81 -22.74 35.51
N LEU A 57 -15.09 -21.98 34.44
CA LEU A 57 -14.36 -20.75 34.13
C LEU A 57 -14.54 -19.69 35.22
N ALA A 58 -15.74 -19.57 35.80
CA ALA A 58 -16.03 -18.61 36.85
C ALA A 58 -15.27 -18.93 38.15
N ASP A 59 -15.23 -20.21 38.55
CA ASP A 59 -14.46 -20.67 39.71
C ASP A 59 -12.94 -20.52 39.46
N GLU A 60 -12.45 -20.92 38.28
CA GLU A 60 -11.04 -20.79 37.92
C GLU A 60 -10.60 -19.33 37.89
N PHE A 61 -11.44 -18.41 37.37
CA PHE A 61 -11.15 -16.98 37.37
C PHE A 61 -10.99 -16.43 38.81
N ALA A 62 -11.83 -16.87 39.74
CA ALA A 62 -11.72 -16.49 41.15
C ALA A 62 -10.45 -17.09 41.80
N ARG A 63 -10.15 -18.37 41.55
CA ARG A 63 -8.93 -19.05 42.05
C ARG A 63 -7.65 -18.39 41.55
N GLN A 64 -7.66 -17.91 40.31
CA GLN A 64 -6.56 -17.15 39.70
C GLN A 64 -6.53 -15.67 40.12
N LYS A 65 -7.18 -15.32 41.24
CA LYS A 65 -7.19 -13.98 41.83
C LYS A 65 -7.74 -12.92 40.86
N TRP A 66 -8.75 -13.29 40.06
CA TRP A 66 -9.43 -12.39 39.13
C TRP A 66 -8.50 -11.80 38.05
N SER A 67 -7.45 -12.54 37.66
CA SER A 67 -6.50 -12.13 36.62
C SER A 67 -7.13 -12.23 35.22
N LEU A 68 -7.51 -11.08 34.64
CA LEU A 68 -8.03 -11.03 33.26
C LEU A 68 -7.05 -11.63 32.26
N LYS A 69 -5.75 -11.35 32.40
CA LYS A 69 -4.71 -11.88 31.52
C LYS A 69 -4.68 -13.41 31.51
N GLN A 70 -4.84 -14.04 32.68
CA GLN A 70 -4.86 -15.49 32.77
C GLN A 70 -6.17 -16.06 32.21
N LEU A 71 -7.32 -15.42 32.46
CA LEU A 71 -8.60 -15.81 31.84
C LEU A 71 -8.53 -15.77 30.31
N HIS A 72 -8.02 -14.67 29.72
CA HIS A 72 -7.79 -14.57 28.27
C HIS A 72 -6.90 -15.70 27.79
N ARG A 73 -5.77 -15.98 28.47
CA ARG A 73 -4.86 -17.07 28.11
C ARG A 73 -5.52 -18.44 28.16
N THR A 74 -6.32 -18.72 29.18
CA THR A 74 -7.06 -19.99 29.32
C THR A 74 -8.01 -20.18 28.15
N ILE A 75 -8.78 -19.13 27.79
CA ILE A 75 -9.70 -19.17 26.65
C ILE A 75 -8.93 -19.32 25.33
N MET A 76 -7.88 -18.52 25.10
CA MET A 76 -7.12 -18.52 23.84
C MET A 76 -6.34 -19.82 23.58
N ASN A 77 -6.02 -20.57 24.63
CA ASN A 77 -5.38 -21.88 24.51
C ASN A 77 -6.37 -23.05 24.38
N SER A 78 -7.67 -22.79 24.49
CA SER A 78 -8.71 -23.83 24.36
C SER A 78 -8.76 -24.42 22.93
N ALA A 79 -9.39 -25.59 22.80
CA ALA A 79 -9.67 -26.14 21.47
C ALA A 79 -10.65 -25.25 20.70
N VAL A 80 -11.66 -24.67 21.37
CA VAL A 80 -12.69 -23.83 20.76
C VAL A 80 -12.15 -22.52 20.19
N TYR A 81 -11.20 -21.86 20.85
CA TYR A 81 -10.59 -20.64 20.32
C TYR A 81 -9.65 -20.91 19.14
N ARG A 82 -9.03 -22.09 19.08
CA ARG A 82 -8.08 -22.47 18.02
C ARG A 82 -8.74 -23.15 16.82
N GLN A 83 -10.07 -23.25 16.81
CA GLN A 83 -10.80 -23.60 15.58
C GLN A 83 -10.60 -22.49 14.55
N SER A 84 -10.85 -22.74 13.27
CA SER A 84 -10.90 -21.67 12.27
C SER A 84 -12.31 -21.49 11.72
N SER A 85 -12.57 -20.33 11.14
CA SER A 85 -13.84 -20.03 10.46
C SER A 85 -13.96 -20.69 9.08
N THR A 86 -12.84 -21.20 8.56
CA THR A 86 -12.67 -21.64 7.17
C THR A 86 -12.23 -23.11 7.04
N SER A 87 -11.48 -23.65 8.00
CA SER A 87 -10.91 -24.99 7.95
C SER A 87 -11.99 -26.07 8.16
N GLY A 88 -12.47 -26.63 7.05
CA GLY A 88 -13.54 -27.64 7.00
C GLY A 88 -14.85 -27.14 6.37
N LEU A 89 -14.97 -25.83 6.18
CA LEU A 89 -16.12 -25.11 5.60
C LEU A 89 -15.89 -24.76 4.13
N VAL A 90 -15.37 -25.69 3.32
CA VAL A 90 -15.82 -25.70 1.92
C VAL A 90 -17.33 -25.90 2.04
N GLU A 91 -18.13 -24.91 1.63
CA GLU A 91 -19.59 -24.83 1.84
C GLU A 91 -20.41 -26.06 1.37
N ASN A 92 -19.75 -27.12 0.89
CA ASN A 92 -20.32 -28.33 0.34
C ASN A 92 -19.85 -29.65 1.00
N SER A 93 -19.21 -29.63 2.17
CA SER A 93 -18.97 -30.89 2.90
C SER A 93 -20.24 -31.36 3.61
N ALA A 94 -20.61 -32.64 3.46
CA ALA A 94 -21.83 -33.19 4.08
C ALA A 94 -21.84 -33.06 5.61
N ALA A 95 -20.66 -33.06 6.24
CA ALA A 95 -20.49 -32.89 7.68
C ALA A 95 -20.87 -31.48 8.14
N VAL A 96 -20.49 -30.45 7.38
CA VAL A 96 -20.86 -29.05 7.66
C VAL A 96 -22.35 -28.82 7.49
N ALA A 97 -22.94 -29.37 6.43
CA ALA A 97 -24.38 -29.27 6.22
C ALA A 97 -25.16 -29.92 7.38
N ALA A 98 -24.72 -31.09 7.86
CA ALA A 98 -25.30 -31.75 9.01
C ALA A 98 -25.13 -30.94 10.31
N ALA A 99 -23.93 -30.41 10.59
CA ALA A 99 -23.68 -29.57 11.75
C ALA A 99 -24.55 -28.32 11.76
N ARG A 100 -24.68 -27.65 10.60
CA ARG A 100 -25.50 -26.43 10.44
C ARG A 100 -27.00 -26.71 10.54
N GLN A 101 -27.46 -27.92 10.22
CA GLN A 101 -28.86 -28.34 10.47
C GLN A 101 -29.14 -28.53 11.96
N VAL A 102 -28.15 -29.01 12.73
CA VAL A 102 -28.28 -29.21 14.18
C VAL A 102 -28.15 -27.90 14.94
N ASP A 103 -27.17 -27.06 14.57
CA ASP A 103 -26.86 -25.80 15.22
C ASP A 103 -26.58 -24.70 14.20
N THR A 104 -27.65 -24.11 13.68
CA THR A 104 -27.62 -23.03 12.69
C THR A 104 -26.96 -21.76 13.22
N GLU A 105 -27.08 -21.49 14.51
CA GLU A 105 -26.59 -20.23 15.12
C GLU A 105 -25.17 -20.34 15.71
N ASN A 106 -24.52 -21.50 15.55
CA ASN A 106 -23.22 -21.82 16.15
C ASN A 106 -23.22 -21.62 17.68
N ALA A 107 -24.33 -21.93 18.36
CA ALA A 107 -24.47 -21.84 19.82
C ALA A 107 -23.59 -22.86 20.57
N LEU A 108 -23.20 -23.93 19.88
CA LEU A 108 -22.32 -24.99 20.34
C LEU A 108 -20.84 -24.75 19.97
N TYR A 109 -20.52 -23.65 19.28
CA TYR A 109 -19.16 -23.27 18.90
C TYR A 109 -18.42 -24.39 18.14
N TRP A 110 -19.08 -24.97 17.13
CA TRP A 110 -18.53 -26.04 16.29
C TRP A 110 -17.61 -25.53 15.17
N HIS A 111 -17.56 -24.21 14.95
CA HIS A 111 -16.52 -23.51 14.20
C HIS A 111 -16.20 -22.17 14.88
N PHE A 112 -15.06 -21.55 14.53
CA PHE A 112 -14.79 -20.19 15.01
C PHE A 112 -15.73 -19.18 14.31
N PRO A 113 -16.42 -18.30 15.05
CA PRO A 113 -17.36 -17.35 14.46
C PRO A 113 -16.60 -16.23 13.74
N LEU A 114 -16.98 -15.96 12.49
CA LEU A 114 -16.51 -14.78 11.77
C LEU A 114 -17.01 -13.52 12.49
N ARG A 115 -16.10 -12.64 12.89
CA ARG A 115 -16.42 -11.43 13.62
C ARG A 115 -16.17 -10.20 12.77
N ARG A 116 -17.14 -9.31 12.74
CA ARG A 116 -16.94 -7.98 12.18
C ARG A 116 -16.14 -7.12 13.16
N LEU A 117 -15.17 -6.39 12.62
CA LEU A 117 -14.39 -5.43 13.39
C LEU A 117 -15.25 -4.27 13.89
N GLU A 118 -14.97 -3.85 15.12
CA GLU A 118 -15.58 -2.66 15.71
C GLU A 118 -15.05 -1.39 15.03
N ALA A 119 -15.85 -0.32 15.05
CA ALA A 119 -15.54 0.95 14.39
C ALA A 119 -14.12 1.48 14.66
N GLU A 120 -13.69 1.47 15.92
CA GLU A 120 -12.38 1.95 16.33
C GLU A 120 -11.25 1.06 15.80
N VAL A 121 -11.47 -0.26 15.80
CA VAL A 121 -10.49 -1.24 15.31
C VAL A 121 -10.37 -1.16 13.80
N LEU A 122 -11.48 -0.98 13.08
CA LEU A 122 -11.47 -0.81 11.62
C LEU A 122 -10.66 0.44 11.20
N ARG A 123 -10.90 1.58 11.84
CA ARG A 123 -10.11 2.80 11.59
C ARG A 123 -8.63 2.58 11.92
N ASP A 124 -8.33 2.00 13.08
CA ASP A 124 -6.95 1.75 13.50
C ASP A 124 -6.25 0.74 12.58
N ARG A 125 -6.98 -0.23 12.01
CA ARG A 125 -6.47 -1.19 11.02
C ARG A 125 -6.08 -0.50 9.71
N MET A 126 -6.86 0.47 9.21
CA MET A 126 -6.48 1.26 8.03
C MET A 126 -5.19 2.04 8.27
N LEU A 127 -5.07 2.69 9.44
CA LEU A 127 -3.85 3.41 9.84
C LEU A 127 -2.64 2.47 10.01
N ALA A 128 -2.86 1.25 10.51
CA ALA A 128 -1.81 0.25 10.66
C ALA A 128 -1.35 -0.26 9.29
N ALA A 129 -2.28 -0.51 8.37
CA ALA A 129 -1.99 -0.93 6.99
C ALA A 129 -1.26 0.17 6.21
N SER A 130 -1.65 1.43 6.36
CA SER A 130 -0.93 2.57 5.76
C SER A 130 0.39 2.90 6.45
N GLY A 131 0.67 2.30 7.61
CA GLY A 131 1.92 2.51 8.37
C GLY A 131 1.96 3.82 9.15
N ARG A 132 0.81 4.50 9.30
CA ARG A 132 0.70 5.78 10.01
C ARG A 132 0.31 5.64 11.49
N LEU A 133 -0.17 4.48 11.92
CA LEU A 133 -0.74 4.31 13.26
C LEU A 133 0.23 4.71 14.38
N ASP A 134 -0.13 5.76 15.13
CA ASP A 134 0.60 6.20 16.31
C ASP A 134 0.11 5.45 17.57
N LEU A 135 1.02 4.66 18.15
CA LEU A 135 0.80 3.84 19.36
C LEU A 135 1.10 4.59 20.67
N THR A 136 1.46 5.87 20.62
CA THR A 136 1.83 6.67 21.80
C THR A 136 0.71 6.67 22.84
N GLN A 137 1.05 6.17 24.03
CA GLN A 137 0.11 6.05 25.13
C GLN A 137 0.00 7.36 25.92
N PHE A 138 -1.19 7.60 26.48
CA PHE A 138 -1.51 8.72 27.37
C PHE A 138 -1.42 10.12 26.74
N GLY A 139 -1.88 11.16 27.46
CA GLY A 139 -1.94 12.53 26.95
C GLY A 139 -3.33 12.93 26.45
N PRO A 140 -3.48 14.15 25.92
CA PRO A 140 -4.78 14.72 25.61
C PRO A 140 -5.48 14.01 24.46
N ALA A 141 -6.81 14.09 24.46
CA ALA A 141 -7.63 13.61 23.35
C ALA A 141 -7.45 14.48 22.10
N ILE A 142 -7.58 13.88 20.92
CA ILE A 142 -7.55 14.60 19.64
C ILE A 142 -8.94 15.17 19.37
N PRO A 143 -9.06 16.50 19.18
CA PRO A 143 -10.35 17.12 18.92
C PRO A 143 -10.97 16.63 17.61
N VAL A 144 -12.30 16.70 17.56
CA VAL A 144 -13.08 16.46 16.33
C VAL A 144 -13.74 17.76 15.88
N GLU A 145 -13.89 17.93 14.57
CA GLU A 145 -14.52 19.09 13.94
C GLU A 145 -15.46 18.67 12.81
N GLU A 146 -16.35 19.57 12.41
CA GLU A 146 -17.21 19.36 11.24
C GLU A 146 -16.49 19.87 10.00
N ASP A 147 -16.45 19.05 8.95
CA ASP A 147 -15.96 19.45 7.63
C ASP A 147 -17.04 20.24 6.85
N PHE A 148 -16.70 20.66 5.63
CA PHE A 148 -17.62 21.39 4.75
C PHE A 148 -18.86 20.57 4.35
N ALA A 149 -18.76 19.23 4.34
CA ALA A 149 -19.85 18.31 4.05
C ALA A 149 -20.71 17.99 5.29
N GLY A 150 -20.39 18.57 6.45
CA GLY A 150 -21.08 18.33 7.71
C GLY A 150 -20.73 17.00 8.38
N GLN A 151 -19.68 16.31 7.93
CA GLN A 151 -19.17 15.13 8.62
C GLN A 151 -18.28 15.54 9.79
N VAL A 152 -18.38 14.81 10.89
CA VAL A 152 -17.50 15.00 12.05
C VAL A 152 -16.24 14.15 11.85
N VAL A 153 -15.12 14.83 11.67
CA VAL A 153 -13.81 14.24 11.34
C VAL A 153 -12.76 14.54 12.41
N VAL A 154 -11.61 13.87 12.33
CA VAL A 154 -10.47 14.14 13.21
C VAL A 154 -9.81 15.44 12.80
N LYS A 155 -9.71 16.39 13.74
CA LYS A 155 -9.01 17.65 13.48
C LYS A 155 -7.51 17.39 13.28
N GLU A 156 -6.92 18.06 12.29
CA GLU A 156 -5.48 18.01 11.95
C GLU A 156 -4.95 16.63 11.51
N ASP A 157 -5.81 15.69 11.10
CA ASP A 157 -5.40 14.39 10.52
C ASP A 157 -4.32 13.63 11.35
N LYS A 158 -4.46 13.62 12.66
CA LYS A 158 -3.53 12.91 13.54
C LYS A 158 -3.80 11.41 13.51
N PRO A 159 -2.84 10.55 13.14
CA PRO A 159 -3.06 9.11 12.90
C PRO A 159 -3.00 8.27 14.19
N ARG A 160 -3.49 8.84 15.30
CA ARG A 160 -3.46 8.16 16.60
C ARG A 160 -4.58 7.16 16.71
N ARG A 161 -4.37 6.13 17.54
CA ARG A 161 -5.39 5.13 17.91
C ARG A 161 -6.71 5.80 18.28
N SER A 162 -7.80 5.19 17.81
CA SER A 162 -9.16 5.72 17.92
C SER A 162 -9.62 5.92 19.37
N VAL A 163 -9.04 5.18 20.32
CA VAL A 163 -9.28 5.37 21.77
C VAL A 163 -8.90 6.76 22.30
N TYR A 164 -8.05 7.49 21.58
CA TYR A 164 -7.63 8.85 21.93
C TYR A 164 -8.41 9.94 21.21
N LEU A 165 -9.44 9.59 20.44
CA LEU A 165 -10.31 10.58 19.80
C LEU A 165 -11.25 11.19 20.83
N GLN A 166 -11.53 12.49 20.69
CA GLN A 166 -12.46 13.19 21.53
C GLN A 166 -13.89 12.67 21.30
N VAL A 167 -14.51 12.10 22.34
CA VAL A 167 -15.89 11.62 22.28
C VAL A 167 -16.85 12.73 22.70
N ARG A 168 -17.64 13.26 21.76
CA ARG A 168 -18.68 14.27 22.02
C ARG A 168 -20.07 13.69 21.71
N ARG A 169 -20.97 13.71 22.69
CA ARG A 169 -22.35 13.20 22.51
C ARG A 169 -23.13 13.90 21.39
N THR A 170 -22.89 15.19 21.19
CA THR A 170 -23.56 16.01 20.18
C THR A 170 -22.87 15.98 18.82
N LYS A 171 -21.63 15.47 18.75
CA LYS A 171 -20.80 15.42 17.54
C LYS A 171 -20.01 14.11 17.53
N PRO A 172 -20.67 12.94 17.38
CA PRO A 172 -19.96 11.69 17.21
C PRO A 172 -19.22 11.70 15.88
N MET A 173 -18.00 11.16 15.84
CA MET A 173 -17.23 11.05 14.59
C MET A 173 -18.03 10.25 13.56
N SER A 174 -18.21 10.79 12.36
CA SER A 174 -19.10 10.23 11.35
C SER A 174 -18.70 8.82 10.93
N PHE A 175 -17.40 8.59 10.70
CA PHE A 175 -16.89 7.25 10.37
C PHE A 175 -17.26 6.24 11.46
N LEU A 176 -16.95 6.55 12.73
CA LEU A 176 -17.22 5.62 13.84
C LEU A 176 -18.72 5.35 14.00
N ALA A 177 -19.55 6.40 13.88
CA ALA A 177 -20.99 6.27 13.97
C ALA A 177 -21.57 5.38 12.84
N THR A 178 -21.05 5.50 11.62
CA THR A 178 -21.47 4.65 10.49
C THR A 178 -21.16 3.17 10.73
N PHE A 179 -20.07 2.85 11.44
CA PHE A 179 -19.67 1.48 11.80
C PHE A 179 -20.18 1.06 13.19
N ASP A 180 -21.35 1.54 13.58
CA ASP A 180 -22.07 1.12 14.78
C ASP A 180 -21.35 1.42 16.12
N ALA A 181 -20.49 2.46 16.16
CA ALA A 181 -19.93 2.89 17.43
C ALA A 181 -21.05 3.23 18.43
N PRO A 182 -20.96 2.75 19.68
CA PRO A 182 -22.04 2.85 20.64
C PRO A 182 -22.36 4.30 20.98
N VAL A 183 -23.65 4.64 20.93
CA VAL A 183 -24.15 5.94 21.38
C VAL A 183 -24.27 5.96 22.91
N MET A 184 -23.70 6.99 23.54
CA MET A 184 -23.61 7.15 25.00
C MET A 184 -24.95 7.54 25.68
N THR A 185 -26.09 7.11 25.13
CA THR A 185 -27.44 7.45 25.60
C THR A 185 -28.02 6.40 26.54
N VAL A 186 -27.67 5.12 26.36
CA VAL A 186 -28.12 3.97 27.18
C VAL A 186 -26.94 3.08 27.56
N ASN A 187 -27.13 2.20 28.54
CA ASN A 187 -26.12 1.17 28.86
C ASN A 187 -25.95 0.26 27.64
N CYS A 188 -24.70 0.09 27.19
CA CYS A 188 -24.35 -0.83 26.10
C CYS A 188 -23.86 -2.15 26.71
N ASP A 189 -24.73 -3.16 26.71
CA ASP A 189 -24.37 -4.50 27.19
C ASP A 189 -23.77 -5.39 26.09
N ARG A 190 -24.10 -5.09 24.82
CA ARG A 190 -23.53 -5.72 23.62
C ARG A 190 -23.44 -4.67 22.51
N ARG A 191 -22.30 -4.62 21.80
CA ARG A 191 -22.16 -3.83 20.58
C ARG A 191 -22.92 -4.50 19.45
N THR A 192 -23.80 -3.76 18.78
CA THR A 192 -24.51 -4.25 17.59
C THR A 192 -23.62 -4.11 16.37
N SER A 193 -23.69 -5.08 15.46
CA SER A 193 -23.04 -5.00 14.15
C SER A 193 -24.14 -5.02 13.09
N SER A 194 -24.24 -3.96 12.30
CA SER A 194 -25.17 -3.88 11.17
C SER A 194 -24.43 -4.05 9.85
N THR A 195 -25.11 -4.50 8.80
CA THR A 195 -24.57 -4.51 7.43
C THR A 195 -25.47 -3.62 6.59
N GLY A 196 -24.97 -2.45 6.21
CA GLY A 196 -25.76 -1.44 5.49
C GLY A 196 -24.99 -0.78 4.36
N ALA A 197 -25.71 -0.37 3.31
CA ALA A 197 -25.13 0.29 2.13
C ALA A 197 -24.31 1.54 2.49
N MET A 198 -24.70 2.28 3.54
CA MET A 198 -23.97 3.45 4.04
C MET A 198 -22.54 3.12 4.47
N GLN A 199 -22.30 1.93 5.02
CA GLN A 199 -20.96 1.50 5.43
C GLN A 199 -20.07 1.21 4.22
N SER A 200 -20.59 0.50 3.21
CA SER A 200 -19.87 0.27 1.96
C SER A 200 -19.57 1.59 1.24
N LEU A 201 -20.55 2.49 1.14
CA LEU A 201 -20.36 3.82 0.56
C LEU A 201 -19.35 4.66 1.34
N MET A 202 -19.31 4.54 2.66
CA MET A 202 -18.31 5.19 3.51
C MET A 202 -16.89 4.68 3.19
N LEU A 203 -16.68 3.36 3.06
CA LEU A 203 -15.36 2.82 2.67
C LEU A 203 -14.94 3.27 1.28
N MET A 204 -15.89 3.36 0.34
CA MET A 204 -15.58 3.71 -1.04
C MET A 204 -15.31 5.20 -1.25
N ASN A 205 -16.00 6.10 -0.52
CA ASN A 205 -16.04 7.52 -0.88
C ASN A 205 -15.53 8.47 0.21
N ASN A 206 -15.26 7.99 1.42
CA ASN A 206 -14.79 8.86 2.49
C ASN A 206 -13.37 9.37 2.21
N GLU A 207 -13.16 10.69 2.36
CA GLU A 207 -11.87 11.34 2.09
C GLU A 207 -10.73 10.75 2.91
N GLN A 208 -10.96 10.39 4.18
CA GLN A 208 -9.94 9.77 5.02
C GLN A 208 -9.59 8.38 4.48
N VAL A 209 -10.57 7.58 4.05
CA VAL A 209 -10.31 6.23 3.53
C VAL A 209 -9.52 6.32 2.20
N LEU A 210 -9.92 7.22 1.30
CA LEU A 210 -9.21 7.48 0.05
C LEU A 210 -7.76 7.93 0.29
N LYS A 211 -7.58 8.83 1.26
CA LYS A 211 -6.25 9.29 1.68
C LYS A 211 -5.39 8.16 2.23
N GLU A 212 -5.92 7.36 3.15
CA GLU A 212 -5.18 6.22 3.70
C GLU A 212 -4.87 5.16 2.64
N ALA A 213 -5.73 4.99 1.63
CA ALA A 213 -5.45 4.10 0.49
C ALA A 213 -4.27 4.60 -0.34
N GLY A 214 -4.16 5.91 -0.60
CA GLY A 214 -3.01 6.51 -1.28
C GLY A 214 -1.72 6.37 -0.48
N VAL A 215 -1.77 6.63 0.83
CA VAL A 215 -0.61 6.40 1.72
C VAL A 215 -0.22 4.92 1.74
N PHE A 216 -1.20 4.01 1.77
CA PHE A 216 -0.94 2.58 1.76
C PHE A 216 -0.27 2.13 0.45
N ALA A 217 -0.73 2.62 -0.69
CA ALA A 217 -0.08 2.37 -1.98
C ALA A 217 1.37 2.88 -2.00
N GLN A 218 1.63 4.08 -1.47
CA GLN A 218 3.00 4.61 -1.37
C GLN A 218 3.88 3.76 -0.45
N ARG A 219 3.34 3.28 0.67
CA ARG A 219 4.04 2.37 1.59
C ARG A 219 4.43 1.09 0.88
N VAL A 220 3.48 0.45 0.19
CA VAL A 220 3.72 -0.78 -0.56
C VAL A 220 4.77 -0.55 -1.63
N HIS A 221 4.64 0.53 -2.41
CA HIS A 221 5.61 0.89 -3.45
C HIS A 221 7.04 1.02 -2.91
N ASN A 222 7.20 1.66 -1.75
CA ASN A 222 8.51 1.95 -1.17
C ASN A 222 9.10 0.80 -0.35
N GLN A 223 8.27 -0.09 0.21
CA GLN A 223 8.67 -1.06 1.24
C GLN A 223 8.49 -2.52 0.82
N THR A 224 8.05 -2.80 -0.41
CA THR A 224 7.98 -4.18 -0.89
C THR A 224 9.39 -4.79 -0.89
N PRO A 225 9.60 -5.99 -0.34
CA PRO A 225 10.88 -6.69 -0.46
C PRO A 225 11.13 -7.16 -1.90
N ALA A 226 12.39 -7.05 -2.37
CA ALA A 226 12.77 -7.36 -3.75
C ALA A 226 12.46 -8.80 -4.21
N ASP A 227 12.45 -9.75 -3.27
CA ASP A 227 12.21 -11.17 -3.49
C ASP A 227 10.80 -11.63 -3.07
N TYR A 228 9.94 -10.71 -2.61
CA TYR A 228 8.63 -11.05 -2.06
C TYR A 228 7.78 -11.82 -3.07
N LEU A 229 7.51 -13.10 -2.76
CA LEU A 229 6.76 -14.03 -3.61
C LEU A 229 7.20 -13.99 -5.09
N SER A 230 8.50 -13.86 -5.33
CA SER A 230 9.08 -13.75 -6.69
C SER A 230 8.64 -14.91 -7.60
N ASP A 231 8.63 -16.15 -7.12
CA ASP A 231 8.17 -17.31 -7.88
C ASP A 231 6.71 -17.19 -8.35
N LEU A 232 5.84 -16.67 -7.48
CA LEU A 232 4.41 -16.48 -7.78
C LEU A 232 4.17 -15.29 -8.71
N THR A 233 5.00 -14.24 -8.60
CA THR A 233 4.80 -12.95 -9.28
C THR A 233 5.54 -12.83 -10.61
N ALA A 234 6.61 -13.61 -10.82
CA ALA A 234 7.39 -13.62 -12.05
C ALA A 234 6.55 -13.82 -13.33
N PRO A 235 5.57 -14.76 -13.39
CA PRO A 235 4.74 -14.95 -14.58
C PRO A 235 3.92 -13.71 -14.98
N TYR A 236 3.62 -12.84 -14.01
CA TYR A 236 2.82 -11.63 -14.21
C TYR A 236 3.68 -10.44 -14.62
N THR A 237 4.98 -10.46 -14.33
CA THR A 237 5.86 -9.30 -14.55
C THR A 237 5.88 -8.85 -16.02
N ALA A 238 5.84 -9.79 -16.97
CA ALA A 238 5.77 -9.47 -18.39
C ALA A 238 4.47 -8.76 -18.81
N LYS A 239 3.36 -8.94 -18.05
CA LYS A 239 2.09 -8.23 -18.29
C LYS A 239 2.14 -6.77 -17.82
N PHE A 240 3.08 -6.42 -16.94
CA PHE A 240 3.28 -5.08 -16.39
C PHE A 240 4.70 -4.58 -16.67
N PRO A 241 5.04 -4.26 -17.93
CA PRO A 241 6.25 -3.49 -18.18
C PRO A 241 6.08 -2.15 -17.46
N ARG A 242 6.89 -1.89 -16.42
CA ARG A 242 6.77 -0.64 -15.66
C ARG A 242 6.98 0.53 -16.61
N HIS A 243 6.11 1.52 -16.50
CA HIS A 243 6.18 2.74 -17.29
C HIS A 243 7.48 3.50 -17.00
N SER A 244 7.87 3.57 -15.73
CA SER A 244 9.13 4.16 -15.27
C SER A 244 10.37 3.32 -15.58
N ALA A 245 10.29 1.98 -15.60
CA ALA A 245 11.45 1.13 -15.94
C ALA A 245 11.86 1.19 -17.42
N ALA A 246 11.11 1.91 -18.25
CA ALA A 246 11.60 2.31 -19.56
C ALA A 246 12.89 3.14 -19.40
N TRP A 247 13.02 3.93 -18.34
CA TRP A 247 14.22 4.71 -18.06
C TRP A 247 15.27 3.90 -17.30
N GLN A 248 16.50 3.96 -17.79
CA GLN A 248 17.70 3.47 -17.13
C GLN A 248 18.73 4.60 -17.10
N PHE A 249 19.52 4.67 -16.02
CA PHE A 249 20.47 5.74 -15.79
C PHE A 249 21.87 5.15 -15.68
N GLY A 250 22.77 5.61 -16.55
CA GLY A 250 24.04 4.96 -16.75
C GLY A 250 25.07 5.87 -17.39
N TYR A 251 26.15 5.24 -17.83
CA TYR A 251 27.14 5.83 -18.72
C TYR A 251 27.46 4.85 -19.84
N ALA A 252 28.01 5.35 -20.94
CA ALA A 252 28.44 4.53 -22.06
C ALA A 252 29.57 5.22 -22.81
N ALA A 253 30.35 4.44 -23.55
CA ALA A 253 31.29 4.97 -24.51
C ALA A 253 30.56 5.27 -25.83
N TYR A 254 30.94 6.33 -26.52
CA TYR A 254 30.46 6.58 -27.89
C TYR A 254 31.51 6.21 -28.93
N ASP A 255 31.12 5.38 -29.90
CA ASP A 255 31.93 5.05 -31.07
C ASP A 255 31.58 6.00 -32.22
N GLU A 256 32.47 6.96 -32.47
CA GLU A 256 32.35 7.95 -33.55
C GLU A 256 32.30 7.32 -34.95
N ALA A 257 33.01 6.20 -35.17
CA ALA A 257 33.05 5.53 -36.47
C ALA A 257 31.77 4.74 -36.73
N ALA A 258 31.27 4.03 -35.72
CA ALA A 258 30.03 3.26 -35.80
C ALA A 258 28.77 4.12 -35.64
N LYS A 259 28.90 5.36 -35.13
CA LYS A 259 27.79 6.25 -34.76
C LYS A 259 26.80 5.59 -33.81
N LYS A 260 27.33 4.90 -32.79
CA LYS A 260 26.59 4.11 -31.81
C LYS A 260 27.21 4.27 -30.43
N LEU A 261 26.41 4.07 -29.39
CA LEU A 261 26.93 3.88 -28.04
C LEU A 261 27.38 2.43 -27.89
N ASP A 262 28.57 2.27 -27.34
CA ASP A 262 29.10 0.99 -26.91
C ASP A 262 28.82 0.78 -25.41
N ARG A 263 28.43 -0.46 -25.09
CA ARG A 263 28.29 -1.00 -23.73
C ARG A 263 27.78 -0.04 -22.64
N PHE A 264 26.47 0.25 -22.68
CA PHE A 264 25.78 0.92 -21.57
C PHE A 264 25.99 0.20 -20.23
N THR A 265 26.41 0.95 -19.22
CA THR A 265 26.65 0.48 -17.87
C THR A 265 25.81 1.28 -16.88
N PRO A 266 24.91 0.65 -16.10
CA PRO A 266 24.11 1.34 -15.09
C PRO A 266 24.99 2.01 -14.02
N LEU A 267 24.58 3.19 -13.54
CA LEU A 267 25.23 3.84 -12.42
C LEU A 267 24.91 3.06 -11.12
N PRO A 268 25.90 2.76 -10.27
CA PRO A 268 25.71 1.86 -9.14
C PRO A 268 25.19 2.56 -7.87
N HIS A 269 25.25 3.89 -7.79
CA HIS A 269 24.92 4.61 -6.56
C HIS A 269 23.80 5.64 -6.78
N PHE A 270 22.72 5.52 -6.00
CA PHE A 270 21.63 6.48 -5.94
C PHE A 270 21.62 7.21 -4.59
N THR A 271 21.66 8.54 -4.63
CA THR A 271 21.76 9.39 -3.43
C THR A 271 20.40 9.71 -2.78
N GLY A 272 19.30 9.29 -3.41
CA GLY A 272 17.93 9.71 -3.09
C GLY A 272 17.37 10.71 -4.10
N SER A 273 18.22 11.46 -4.81
CA SER A 273 17.82 12.44 -5.83
C SER A 273 18.66 12.42 -7.10
N ALA A 274 19.79 11.70 -7.11
CA ALA A 274 20.68 11.58 -8.26
C ALA A 274 21.35 10.20 -8.33
N TRP A 275 21.70 9.77 -9.54
CA TRP A 275 22.56 8.62 -9.83
C TRP A 275 23.99 9.08 -10.11
N GLN A 276 24.98 8.38 -9.56
CA GLN A 276 26.40 8.68 -9.73
C GLN A 276 27.28 7.42 -9.60
N GLY A 277 28.58 7.56 -9.89
CA GLY A 277 29.53 6.43 -9.91
C GLY A 277 29.81 5.76 -8.56
N GLY A 278 29.79 6.53 -7.47
CA GLY A 278 30.07 6.02 -6.14
C GLY A 278 29.53 6.93 -5.04
N ALA A 279 29.84 6.65 -3.77
CA ALA A 279 29.40 7.50 -2.65
C ALA A 279 30.08 8.89 -2.64
N ALA A 280 31.25 9.00 -3.27
CA ALA A 280 31.99 10.25 -3.46
C ALA A 280 31.94 10.70 -4.92
N LEU A 281 31.97 12.01 -5.15
CA LEU A 281 32.06 12.63 -6.46
C LEU A 281 33.27 13.59 -6.47
N PRO A 282 34.18 13.51 -7.45
CA PRO A 282 34.18 12.58 -8.59
C PRO A 282 34.45 11.14 -8.18
N ASP A 283 33.87 10.19 -8.92
CA ASP A 283 34.19 8.78 -8.80
C ASP A 283 35.58 8.48 -9.41
N PRO A 284 36.41 7.62 -8.80
CA PRO A 284 37.75 7.33 -9.33
C PRO A 284 37.78 6.66 -10.72
N ALA A 285 36.71 5.96 -11.11
CA ALA A 285 36.64 5.24 -12.38
C ALA A 285 35.95 6.05 -13.47
N ILE A 286 34.82 6.70 -13.15
CA ILE A 286 33.98 7.38 -14.14
C ILE A 286 33.91 8.90 -13.98
N GLY A 287 34.65 9.46 -13.02
CA GLY A 287 34.78 10.90 -12.85
C GLY A 287 33.49 11.58 -12.37
N TRP A 288 33.11 12.66 -13.06
CA TRP A 288 31.99 13.52 -12.66
C TRP A 288 30.61 13.06 -13.12
N VAL A 289 30.47 11.86 -13.72
CA VAL A 289 29.15 11.38 -14.20
C VAL A 289 28.13 11.38 -13.06
N ILE A 290 27.14 12.24 -13.22
CA ILE A 290 25.96 12.33 -12.36
C ILE A 290 24.74 12.60 -13.23
N LEU A 291 23.62 11.97 -12.89
CA LEU A 291 22.31 12.22 -13.48
C LEU A 291 21.32 12.53 -12.36
N HIS A 292 20.59 13.63 -12.49
CA HIS A 292 19.43 13.96 -11.67
C HIS A 292 18.21 14.16 -12.58
N ALA A 293 17.03 14.43 -12.02
CA ALA A 293 15.79 14.51 -12.79
C ALA A 293 15.86 15.46 -14.00
N ALA A 294 16.34 16.70 -13.79
CA ALA A 294 16.41 17.69 -14.86
C ALA A 294 17.67 17.64 -15.75
N GLY A 295 18.74 16.97 -15.32
CA GLY A 295 20.06 17.12 -15.94
C GLY A 295 21.13 16.23 -15.36
N GLY A 296 22.35 16.72 -15.35
CA GLY A 296 23.50 16.01 -14.82
C GLY A 296 24.81 16.75 -15.03
N HIS A 297 25.90 16.01 -14.96
CA HIS A 297 27.22 16.46 -15.39
C HIS A 297 27.77 15.41 -16.35
N ALA A 298 28.37 15.87 -17.45
CA ALA A 298 29.06 14.98 -18.38
C ALA A 298 30.21 14.25 -17.66
N GLY A 299 30.55 13.04 -18.11
CA GLY A 299 31.74 12.37 -17.61
C GLY A 299 33.02 13.04 -18.09
N ASN A 300 34.16 12.44 -17.73
CA ASN A 300 35.44 13.09 -17.98
C ASN A 300 35.90 13.05 -19.45
N ASP A 301 35.24 12.26 -20.27
CA ASP A 301 35.56 12.01 -21.66
C ASP A 301 34.36 11.35 -22.38
N GLN A 302 34.50 11.09 -23.68
CA GLN A 302 33.50 10.38 -24.49
C GLN A 302 33.35 8.89 -24.15
N GLN A 303 34.26 8.31 -23.35
CA GLN A 303 34.13 6.93 -22.87
C GLN A 303 33.18 6.83 -21.67
N HIS A 304 32.92 7.96 -21.01
CA HIS A 304 32.05 8.09 -19.85
C HIS A 304 30.90 9.08 -20.10
N ALA A 305 30.32 9.08 -21.30
CA ALA A 305 29.15 9.92 -21.59
C ALA A 305 28.03 9.59 -20.60
N ALA A 306 27.39 10.60 -20.01
CA ALA A 306 26.25 10.40 -19.12
C ALA A 306 25.03 10.01 -19.97
N VAL A 307 24.39 8.88 -19.67
CA VAL A 307 23.32 8.33 -20.51
C VAL A 307 22.03 8.15 -19.72
N ARG A 308 20.96 8.78 -20.22
CA ARG A 308 19.59 8.30 -19.94
C ARG A 308 19.18 7.39 -21.08
N ARG A 309 18.83 6.15 -20.76
CA ARG A 309 18.38 5.15 -21.73
C ARG A 309 16.88 4.98 -21.59
N TRP A 310 16.14 5.13 -22.68
CA TRP A 310 14.75 4.73 -22.77
C TRP A 310 14.65 3.39 -23.50
N VAL A 311 13.94 2.41 -22.94
CA VAL A 311 13.72 1.09 -23.55
C VAL A 311 12.27 0.99 -24.00
N ALA A 312 12.07 0.73 -25.29
CA ALA A 312 10.76 0.61 -25.89
C ALA A 312 9.98 -0.57 -25.29
N PRO A 313 8.82 -0.36 -24.64
CA PRO A 313 8.05 -1.45 -24.06
C PRO A 313 7.30 -2.26 -25.13
N ARG A 314 7.10 -1.68 -26.32
CA ARG A 314 6.38 -2.27 -27.45
C ARG A 314 6.83 -1.65 -28.77
N ALA A 315 6.43 -2.26 -29.88
CA ALA A 315 6.73 -1.72 -31.20
C ALA A 315 5.89 -0.48 -31.54
N GLY A 316 6.46 0.43 -32.31
CA GLY A 316 5.77 1.63 -32.79
C GLY A 316 6.72 2.70 -33.34
N ILE A 317 6.20 3.91 -33.42
CA ILE A 317 6.93 5.09 -33.90
C ILE A 317 7.10 6.05 -32.74
N VAL A 318 8.35 6.34 -32.41
CA VAL A 318 8.73 7.29 -31.37
C VAL A 318 8.98 8.67 -31.98
N SER A 319 8.43 9.69 -31.34
CA SER A 319 8.81 11.09 -31.55
C SER A 319 9.35 11.65 -30.25
N ILE A 320 10.39 12.48 -30.35
CA ILE A 320 11.11 13.04 -29.21
C ILE A 320 11.10 14.55 -29.31
N SER A 321 10.82 15.20 -28.20
CA SER A 321 11.06 16.62 -28.00
C SER A 321 11.84 16.84 -26.72
N GLY A 322 12.67 17.87 -26.68
CA GLY A 322 13.44 18.19 -25.49
C GLY A 322 14.29 19.41 -25.75
N LYS A 323 14.91 19.90 -24.68
CA LYS A 323 15.80 21.05 -24.76
C LYS A 323 17.07 20.77 -23.97
N LEU A 324 18.21 20.80 -24.65
CA LEU A 324 19.52 20.65 -24.02
C LEU A 324 20.07 22.04 -23.70
N LYS A 325 20.48 22.25 -22.46
CA LYS A 325 21.01 23.51 -21.95
C LYS A 325 22.30 23.27 -21.20
N HIS A 326 23.29 24.13 -21.46
CA HIS A 326 24.52 24.21 -20.69
C HIS A 326 24.50 25.54 -19.90
N PRO A 327 24.28 25.51 -18.58
CA PRO A 327 24.06 26.72 -17.79
C PRO A 327 25.35 27.47 -17.45
N SER A 328 26.52 26.84 -17.56
CA SER A 328 27.80 27.49 -17.27
C SER A 328 28.27 28.36 -18.44
N GLU A 329 28.90 29.49 -18.15
CA GLU A 329 29.62 30.30 -19.15
C GLU A 329 31.13 30.00 -19.17
N ASN A 330 31.61 29.24 -18.17
CA ASN A 330 33.02 28.96 -17.95
C ASN A 330 33.50 27.66 -18.61
N GLY A 331 32.59 26.81 -19.10
CA GLY A 331 32.90 25.54 -19.76
C GLY A 331 33.06 25.68 -21.27
N ASP A 332 33.59 24.64 -21.92
CA ASP A 332 33.66 24.57 -23.38
C ASP A 332 32.38 24.02 -24.02
N GLY A 333 31.48 23.48 -23.19
CA GLY A 333 30.12 23.10 -23.53
C GLY A 333 29.95 21.59 -23.64
N VAL A 334 28.70 21.17 -23.63
CA VAL A 334 28.35 19.74 -23.76
C VAL A 334 27.89 19.38 -25.16
N ARG A 335 27.98 18.10 -25.50
CA ARG A 335 27.42 17.50 -26.70
C ARG A 335 26.33 16.51 -26.30
N GLY A 336 25.11 16.74 -26.76
CA GLY A 336 24.01 15.80 -26.60
C GLY A 336 23.78 14.99 -27.87
N ARG A 337 23.50 13.70 -27.70
CA ARG A 337 23.21 12.74 -28.78
C ARG A 337 21.98 11.92 -28.44
N ILE A 338 21.15 11.69 -29.46
CA ILE A 338 20.09 10.68 -29.41
C ILE A 338 20.49 9.53 -30.29
N VAL A 339 20.63 8.33 -29.72
CA VAL A 339 21.11 7.13 -30.42
C VAL A 339 20.10 6.01 -30.26
N SER A 340 19.61 5.48 -31.38
CA SER A 340 18.78 4.28 -31.38
C SER A 340 19.66 3.04 -31.50
N SER A 341 19.43 2.04 -30.65
CA SER A 341 20.05 0.72 -30.77
C SER A 341 19.79 0.05 -32.12
N ARG A 342 18.62 0.33 -32.73
CA ARG A 342 18.23 -0.17 -34.05
C ARG A 342 18.82 0.63 -35.19
N SER A 343 18.64 1.95 -35.18
CA SER A 343 18.89 2.82 -36.33
C SER A 343 20.12 3.73 -36.19
N GLY A 344 20.90 3.58 -35.11
CA GLY A 344 22.10 4.38 -34.83
C GLY A 344 21.78 5.83 -34.43
N LEU A 345 22.74 6.73 -34.62
CA LEU A 345 22.61 8.16 -34.33
C LEU A 345 21.38 8.79 -35.04
N GLN A 346 20.50 9.43 -34.27
CA GLN A 346 19.29 10.11 -34.73
C GLN A 346 19.42 11.64 -34.69
N GLY A 347 20.26 12.17 -33.80
CA GLY A 347 20.55 13.59 -33.72
C GLY A 347 21.73 13.87 -32.80
N GLU A 348 22.44 14.96 -33.08
CA GLU A 348 23.60 15.43 -32.33
C GLU A 348 23.57 16.96 -32.24
N TRP A 349 23.82 17.50 -31.04
CA TRP A 349 23.79 18.93 -30.78
C TRP A 349 24.94 19.31 -29.83
N SER A 350 25.73 20.31 -30.21
CA SER A 350 26.77 20.87 -29.34
C SER A 350 26.30 22.22 -28.78
N VAL A 351 26.34 22.39 -27.45
CA VAL A 351 25.86 23.57 -26.74
C VAL A 351 26.98 24.14 -25.87
N LYS A 352 27.55 25.28 -26.30
CA LYS A 352 28.63 25.97 -25.59
C LYS A 352 28.14 26.93 -24.51
N THR A 353 27.19 27.80 -24.84
CA THR A 353 26.47 28.64 -23.88
C THR A 353 25.05 28.82 -24.42
N ARG A 354 24.03 28.75 -23.55
CA ARG A 354 22.56 28.74 -23.84
C ARG A 354 21.94 27.34 -23.95
N GLU A 355 20.96 27.20 -24.84
CA GLU A 355 20.05 26.05 -24.99
C GLU A 355 19.74 25.78 -26.48
N THR A 356 19.39 24.54 -26.81
CA THR A 356 18.99 24.12 -28.17
C THR A 356 17.88 23.07 -28.12
N ASP A 357 16.99 23.10 -29.10
CA ASP A 357 15.91 22.12 -29.23
C ASP A 357 16.43 20.81 -29.84
N THR A 358 16.18 19.70 -29.15
CA THR A 358 16.71 18.38 -29.52
C THR A 358 15.61 17.45 -30.06
N ALA A 359 14.80 17.96 -30.98
CA ALA A 359 13.65 17.23 -31.50
C ALA A 359 14.06 16.17 -32.54
N VAL A 360 13.49 14.96 -32.42
CA VAL A 360 13.58 13.89 -33.42
C VAL A 360 12.17 13.46 -33.78
N ALA A 361 11.78 13.69 -35.04
CA ALA A 361 10.39 13.52 -35.46
C ALA A 361 9.94 12.06 -35.52
N ARG A 362 10.85 11.13 -35.83
CA ARG A 362 10.51 9.74 -36.10
C ARG A 362 11.67 8.78 -35.84
N ILE A 363 11.46 7.82 -34.94
CA ILE A 363 12.31 6.65 -34.74
C ILE A 363 11.40 5.42 -34.71
N GLU A 364 11.67 4.43 -35.55
CA GLU A 364 10.93 3.15 -35.48
C GLU A 364 11.59 2.23 -34.45
N VAL A 365 10.77 1.65 -33.57
CA VAL A 365 11.22 0.78 -32.47
C VAL A 365 10.41 -0.51 -32.43
N ALA A 366 11.02 -1.61 -31.98
CA ALA A 366 10.33 -2.78 -31.44
C ALA A 366 10.48 -2.87 -29.92
N ALA A 367 9.71 -3.76 -29.31
CA ALA A 367 9.85 -4.08 -27.90
C ALA A 367 11.31 -4.48 -27.57
N GLY A 368 11.90 -3.81 -26.59
CA GLY A 368 13.27 -4.02 -26.13
C GLY A 368 14.33 -3.13 -26.79
N ASP A 369 14.00 -2.38 -27.85
CA ASP A 369 14.96 -1.44 -28.44
C ASP A 369 15.25 -0.29 -27.46
N ALA A 370 16.52 0.06 -27.31
CA ALA A 370 16.96 1.24 -26.56
C ALA A 370 17.05 2.48 -27.45
N VAL A 371 16.63 3.63 -26.91
CA VAL A 371 16.91 4.98 -27.39
C VAL A 371 17.64 5.72 -26.29
N ASP A 372 18.90 6.04 -26.54
CA ASP A 372 19.82 6.61 -25.58
C ASP A 372 20.00 8.11 -25.78
N PHE A 373 19.95 8.84 -24.69
CA PHE A 373 20.19 10.27 -24.58
C PHE A 373 21.53 10.45 -23.89
N ALA A 374 22.61 10.55 -24.69
CA ALA A 374 23.98 10.62 -24.20
C ALA A 374 24.48 12.06 -24.18
N VAL A 375 25.16 12.43 -23.11
CA VAL A 375 25.85 13.73 -22.98
C VAL A 375 27.32 13.52 -22.64
N ASP A 376 28.20 14.04 -23.49
CA ASP A 376 29.65 14.08 -23.28
C ASP A 376 30.20 15.51 -23.36
N CYS A 377 31.41 15.71 -22.85
CA CYS A 377 32.14 16.98 -22.90
C CYS A 377 32.71 17.23 -24.31
N ASN A 378 32.78 18.49 -24.76
CA ASN A 378 33.37 18.82 -26.06
C ASN A 378 34.92 18.86 -26.05
N GLY A 379 35.53 18.99 -24.87
CA GLY A 379 36.98 19.01 -24.68
C GLY A 379 37.39 18.74 -23.24
N ASP A 380 37.49 19.79 -22.42
CA ASP A 380 37.78 19.66 -20.98
C ASP A 380 36.50 19.52 -20.15
N VAL A 381 36.65 19.03 -18.91
CA VAL A 381 35.52 18.61 -18.06
C VAL A 381 35.02 19.74 -17.15
N THR A 382 35.62 20.93 -17.27
CA THR A 382 35.43 21.98 -16.27
C THR A 382 34.12 22.72 -16.50
N SER A 383 33.22 22.63 -15.51
CA SER A 383 31.91 23.29 -15.53
C SER A 383 30.90 22.75 -16.55
N ASP A 384 30.96 21.44 -16.86
CA ASP A 384 30.14 20.73 -17.85
C ASP A 384 28.83 20.13 -17.30
N SER A 385 28.21 20.84 -16.37
CA SER A 385 26.83 20.56 -15.99
C SER A 385 25.90 20.78 -17.19
N PHE A 386 24.81 20.02 -17.26
CA PHE A 386 23.78 20.16 -18.28
C PHE A 386 22.38 19.99 -17.70
N GLU A 387 21.40 20.60 -18.37
CA GLU A 387 19.98 20.34 -18.19
C GLU A 387 19.45 19.76 -19.50
N TRP A 388 18.77 18.62 -19.46
CA TRP A 388 18.15 18.03 -20.64
C TRP A 388 16.92 17.22 -20.24
N VAL A 389 15.75 17.84 -20.32
CA VAL A 389 14.49 17.11 -20.13
C VAL A 389 13.94 16.73 -21.49
N VAL A 390 13.58 15.45 -21.63
CA VAL A 390 13.08 14.89 -22.88
C VAL A 390 11.70 14.28 -22.67
N ASP A 391 10.81 14.56 -23.62
CA ASP A 391 9.52 13.92 -23.78
C ASP A 391 9.63 12.90 -24.92
N VAL A 392 9.25 11.66 -24.64
CA VAL A 392 9.19 10.57 -25.61
C VAL A 392 7.73 10.22 -25.83
N LYS A 393 7.25 10.26 -27.07
CA LYS A 393 5.88 9.85 -27.43
C LYS A 393 5.92 8.67 -28.36
N LEU A 394 5.26 7.58 -28.00
CA LEU A 394 5.11 6.39 -28.82
C LEU A 394 3.73 6.37 -29.45
N ALA A 395 3.68 6.25 -30.77
CA ALA A 395 2.45 6.09 -31.53
C ALA A 395 2.44 4.76 -32.31
N ASP A 396 1.26 4.27 -32.66
CA ASP A 396 1.13 3.14 -33.58
C ASP A 396 1.40 3.56 -35.04
N ALA A 397 1.32 2.61 -35.97
CA ALA A 397 1.53 2.86 -37.39
C ALA A 397 0.50 3.84 -38.00
N SER A 398 -0.67 4.02 -37.37
CA SER A 398 -1.71 4.96 -37.80
C SER A 398 -1.52 6.37 -37.24
N GLY A 399 -0.56 6.57 -36.33
CA GLY A 399 -0.29 7.84 -35.68
C GLY A 399 -1.08 8.07 -34.39
N THR A 400 -1.78 7.05 -33.89
CA THR A 400 -2.51 7.13 -32.61
C THR A 400 -1.51 7.03 -31.47
N LEU A 401 -1.53 8.01 -30.55
CA LEU A 401 -0.66 8.02 -29.38
C LEU A 401 -0.97 6.80 -28.51
N LEU A 402 0.03 5.95 -28.30
CA LEU A 402 -0.05 4.78 -27.44
C LEU A 402 0.37 5.13 -26.02
N ASP A 403 1.43 5.91 -25.87
CA ASP A 403 1.99 6.24 -24.56
C ASP A 403 2.98 7.43 -24.66
N GLN A 404 3.30 8.06 -23.53
CA GLN A 404 4.28 9.13 -23.44
C GLN A 404 5.07 9.07 -22.14
N TRP A 405 6.32 9.53 -22.19
CA TRP A 405 7.27 9.54 -21.08
C TRP A 405 7.94 10.89 -20.95
N ASN A 406 8.23 11.29 -19.71
CA ASN A 406 9.04 12.48 -19.43
C ASN A 406 10.21 12.12 -18.52
N SER A 407 11.43 12.35 -19.00
CA SER A 407 12.65 11.90 -18.33
C SER A 407 12.88 12.49 -16.93
N ALA A 408 12.28 13.65 -16.62
CA ALA A 408 12.42 14.29 -15.32
C ALA A 408 11.32 13.85 -14.36
N ALA A 409 10.07 13.81 -14.82
CA ALA A 409 8.93 13.35 -14.01
C ALA A 409 9.06 11.88 -13.60
N GLU A 410 9.70 11.07 -14.45
CA GLU A 410 9.88 9.63 -14.25
C GLU A 410 11.29 9.27 -13.79
N PHE A 411 12.10 10.24 -13.37
CA PHE A 411 13.41 9.96 -12.82
C PHE A 411 13.29 9.23 -11.48
N HIS A 412 13.92 8.05 -11.37
CA HIS A 412 13.76 7.19 -10.19
C HIS A 412 15.07 6.51 -9.77
N GLY A 413 15.17 6.11 -8.51
CA GLY A 413 16.25 5.27 -7.97
C GLY A 413 16.14 3.79 -8.37
N PRO A 414 16.96 2.87 -7.83
CA PRO A 414 16.90 1.46 -8.20
C PRO A 414 15.50 0.91 -7.94
N SER A 415 14.89 0.39 -9.00
CA SER A 415 13.54 -0.15 -8.98
C SER A 415 13.53 -1.55 -8.36
N GLY A 416 13.48 -1.64 -7.03
CA GLY A 416 13.61 -2.91 -6.30
C GLY A 416 12.50 -3.95 -6.52
N THR A 417 11.27 -3.53 -6.92
CA THR A 417 10.09 -4.43 -6.88
C THR A 417 9.04 -4.20 -7.96
N THR A 418 8.59 -5.25 -8.64
CA THR A 418 7.58 -5.20 -9.72
C THR A 418 6.18 -4.90 -9.17
N LEU A 419 5.27 -4.43 -10.04
CA LEU A 419 3.89 -4.17 -9.64
C LEU A 419 3.16 -5.42 -9.12
N PRO A 420 3.31 -6.62 -9.73
CA PRO A 420 2.78 -7.85 -9.13
C PRO A 420 3.31 -8.15 -7.72
N GLN A 421 4.59 -7.86 -7.43
CA GLN A 421 5.14 -7.99 -6.07
C GLN A 421 4.50 -7.01 -5.10
N GLN A 422 4.31 -5.76 -5.54
CA GLN A 422 3.62 -4.73 -4.76
C GLN A 422 2.16 -5.14 -4.47
N ILE A 423 1.42 -5.62 -5.46
CA ILE A 423 0.05 -6.15 -5.31
C ILE A 423 0.01 -7.28 -4.26
N ALA A 424 0.92 -8.25 -4.39
CA ALA A 424 0.99 -9.37 -3.46
C ALA A 424 1.33 -8.93 -2.03
N TYR A 425 2.21 -7.93 -1.88
CA TYR A 425 2.61 -7.40 -0.58
C TYR A 425 1.50 -6.57 0.08
N ALA A 426 0.73 -5.82 -0.72
CA ALA A 426 -0.47 -5.13 -0.24
C ALA A 426 -1.47 -6.13 0.37
N TRP A 427 -1.66 -7.30 -0.26
CA TRP A 427 -2.51 -8.36 0.28
C TRP A 427 -2.06 -8.83 1.67
N GLN A 428 -0.76 -9.07 1.84
CA GLN A 428 -0.17 -9.50 3.11
C GLN A 428 -0.31 -8.47 4.22
N ILE A 429 -0.20 -7.18 3.90
CA ILE A 429 -0.41 -6.12 4.89
C ILE A 429 -1.90 -5.97 5.22
N ALA A 430 -2.79 -6.03 4.22
CA ALA A 430 -4.22 -5.79 4.41
C ALA A 430 -4.90 -6.95 5.16
N TYR A 431 -4.60 -8.19 4.80
CA TYR A 431 -5.28 -9.40 5.28
C TYR A 431 -4.41 -10.30 6.17
N GLU A 432 -3.16 -9.93 6.41
CA GLU A 432 -2.21 -10.70 7.25
C GLU A 432 -1.94 -12.13 6.76
N ARG A 433 -2.20 -12.41 5.47
CA ARG A 433 -1.91 -13.68 4.81
C ARG A 433 -1.37 -13.49 3.39
N PRO A 434 -0.61 -14.45 2.84
CA PRO A 434 -0.18 -14.38 1.45
C PRO A 434 -1.36 -14.43 0.49
N ILE A 435 -1.20 -13.76 -0.65
CA ILE A 435 -2.14 -13.82 -1.76
C ILE A 435 -2.07 -15.20 -2.44
N THR A 436 -3.21 -15.73 -2.87
CA THR A 436 -3.24 -16.94 -3.71
C THR A 436 -3.00 -16.60 -5.19
N ALA A 437 -2.67 -17.59 -6.01
CA ALA A 437 -2.47 -17.38 -7.45
C ALA A 437 -3.72 -16.81 -8.17
N GLY A 438 -4.92 -17.30 -7.79
CA GLY A 438 -6.18 -16.82 -8.38
C GLY A 438 -6.50 -15.38 -7.97
N GLU A 439 -6.26 -15.02 -6.70
CA GLU A 439 -6.41 -13.64 -6.23
C GLU A 439 -5.41 -12.70 -6.89
N LEU A 440 -4.17 -13.14 -7.06
CA LEU A 440 -3.14 -12.36 -7.75
C LEU A 440 -3.51 -12.09 -9.20
N ASP A 441 -4.01 -13.10 -9.93
CA ASP A 441 -4.46 -12.92 -11.31
C ASP A 441 -5.59 -11.89 -11.40
N ALA A 442 -6.62 -12.01 -10.55
CA ALA A 442 -7.74 -11.07 -10.52
C ALA A 442 -7.31 -9.64 -10.12
N ALA A 443 -6.42 -9.51 -9.14
CA ALA A 443 -5.90 -8.23 -8.69
C ALA A 443 -5.04 -7.56 -9.78
N CYS A 444 -4.20 -8.35 -10.45
CA CYS A 444 -3.43 -7.89 -11.60
C CYS A 444 -4.37 -7.43 -12.74
N GLU A 445 -5.38 -8.22 -13.11
CA GLU A 445 -6.34 -7.83 -14.15
C GLU A 445 -7.09 -6.54 -13.79
N PHE A 446 -7.47 -6.38 -12.52
CA PHE A 446 -8.06 -5.14 -12.02
C PHE A 446 -7.11 -3.95 -12.22
N VAL A 447 -5.85 -4.06 -11.77
CA VAL A 447 -4.86 -2.97 -11.88
C VAL A 447 -4.57 -2.64 -13.34
N LEU A 448 -4.45 -3.63 -14.23
CA LEU A 448 -4.28 -3.39 -15.68
C LEU A 448 -5.44 -2.56 -16.24
N ARG A 449 -6.68 -2.94 -15.95
CA ARG A 449 -7.86 -2.19 -16.42
C ARG A 449 -7.88 -0.77 -15.88
N GLN A 450 -7.47 -0.55 -14.63
CA GLN A 450 -7.35 0.79 -14.07
C GLN A 450 -6.27 1.60 -14.80
N MET A 451 -5.09 1.03 -15.03
CA MET A 451 -4.01 1.71 -15.76
C MET A 451 -4.43 2.08 -17.18
N ASP A 452 -5.08 1.17 -17.91
CA ASP A 452 -5.54 1.42 -19.28
C ASP A 452 -6.61 2.53 -19.32
N TYR A 453 -7.54 2.54 -18.37
CA TYR A 453 -8.49 3.64 -18.23
C TYR A 453 -7.78 4.97 -17.96
N LEU A 454 -6.86 5.00 -16.99
CA LEU A 454 -6.14 6.21 -16.59
C LEU A 454 -5.28 6.79 -17.71
N ARG A 455 -4.64 5.94 -18.53
CA ARG A 455 -3.87 6.36 -19.71
C ARG A 455 -4.71 7.09 -20.75
N THR A 456 -6.00 6.78 -20.85
CA THR A 456 -6.94 7.48 -21.76
C THR A 456 -7.53 8.75 -21.14
N SER A 457 -7.33 8.95 -19.84
CA SER A 457 -7.83 10.13 -19.14
C SER A 457 -6.91 11.34 -19.39
N ALA A 458 -7.45 12.56 -19.25
CA ALA A 458 -6.65 13.78 -19.34
C ALA A 458 -5.81 14.05 -18.07
N ASP A 459 -5.82 13.13 -17.09
CA ASP A 459 -5.06 13.28 -15.86
C ASP A 459 -3.56 13.04 -16.10
N LYS A 460 -2.73 13.81 -15.41
CA LYS A 460 -1.26 13.74 -15.48
C LYS A 460 -0.66 12.89 -14.35
N ALA A 461 -1.49 12.37 -13.44
CA ALA A 461 -1.04 11.49 -12.37
C ALA A 461 -0.42 10.20 -12.94
N ASP A 462 0.58 9.65 -12.23
CA ASP A 462 1.18 8.36 -12.58
C ASP A 462 0.10 7.27 -12.61
N PRO A 463 -0.18 6.66 -13.79
CA PRO A 463 -1.22 5.64 -13.91
C PRO A 463 -0.94 4.40 -13.08
N GLU A 464 0.32 4.01 -12.89
CA GLU A 464 0.70 2.84 -12.10
C GLU A 464 0.40 3.09 -10.61
N MET A 465 0.86 4.22 -10.09
CA MET A 465 0.63 4.57 -8.69
C MET A 465 -0.85 4.81 -8.38
N THR A 466 -1.57 5.44 -9.30
CA THR A 466 -3.00 5.68 -9.15
C THR A 466 -3.78 4.37 -9.20
N ALA A 467 -3.42 3.43 -10.10
CA ALA A 467 -4.04 2.11 -10.14
C ALA A 467 -3.76 1.27 -8.87
N LEU A 468 -2.53 1.34 -8.33
CA LEU A 468 -2.21 0.70 -7.05
C LEU A 468 -3.00 1.33 -5.88
N THR A 469 -3.22 2.64 -5.91
CA THR A 469 -4.08 3.35 -4.95
C THR A 469 -5.52 2.84 -5.03
N SER A 470 -6.07 2.70 -6.24
CA SER A 470 -7.40 2.10 -6.46
C SER A 470 -7.47 0.67 -5.91
N LEU A 471 -6.43 -0.14 -6.08
CA LEU A 471 -6.39 -1.48 -5.49
C LEU A 471 -6.42 -1.42 -3.95
N CYS A 472 -5.58 -0.58 -3.34
CA CYS A 472 -5.53 -0.41 -1.89
C CYS A 472 -6.89 0.03 -1.31
N GLN A 473 -7.60 0.90 -2.03
CA GLN A 473 -8.98 1.29 -1.69
C GLN A 473 -9.94 0.09 -1.75
N GLN A 474 -9.84 -0.76 -2.77
CA GLN A 474 -10.66 -1.99 -2.86
C GLN A 474 -10.34 -2.97 -1.72
N LEU A 475 -9.07 -3.09 -1.33
CA LEU A 475 -8.67 -3.92 -0.19
C LEU A 475 -9.35 -3.43 1.10
N PHE A 476 -9.30 -2.13 1.38
CA PHE A 476 -9.98 -1.53 2.54
C PHE A 476 -11.51 -1.67 2.49
N SER A 477 -12.08 -1.73 1.29
CA SER A 477 -13.53 -1.83 1.08
C SER A 477 -14.05 -3.28 1.07
N SER A 478 -13.17 -4.26 1.22
CA SER A 478 -13.53 -5.68 1.14
C SER A 478 -14.14 -6.22 2.43
N ASN A 479 -14.88 -7.32 2.31
CA ASN A 479 -15.39 -8.05 3.47
C ASN A 479 -14.27 -8.65 4.33
N GLU A 480 -13.17 -9.07 3.73
CA GLU A 480 -12.03 -9.67 4.45
C GLU A 480 -11.24 -8.64 5.26
N PHE A 481 -11.27 -7.37 4.85
CA PHE A 481 -10.73 -6.29 5.69
C PHE A 481 -11.64 -5.97 6.88
N LEU A 482 -12.95 -6.11 6.68
CA LEU A 482 -13.97 -5.77 7.68
C LEU A 482 -14.21 -6.91 8.70
N HIS A 483 -13.96 -8.16 8.32
CA HIS A 483 -14.21 -9.33 9.15
C HIS A 483 -12.93 -10.09 9.46
N VAL A 484 -12.85 -10.67 10.64
CA VAL A 484 -11.72 -11.48 11.11
C VAL A 484 -12.23 -12.76 11.77
N ASP A 485 -11.45 -13.82 11.65
CA ASP A 485 -11.63 -15.07 12.38
C ASP A 485 -10.60 -15.28 13.48
#